data_AF-A0A1S2H1T7-F1
#
_entry.id   AF-A0A1S2H1T7-F1
#
_cell.length_a   1.000
_cell.length_b   1.000
_cell.length_c   1.000
_cell.angle_alpha   90.00
_cell.angle_beta   90.00
_cell.angle_gamma   90.00
#
_symmetry.space_group_name_H-M   'P 1'
#
loop_
_entity.id
_entity.type
_entity.pdbx_description
1 polymer ?
#
loop_
_entity_poly.entity_id
_entity_poly.type
_entity_poly.pdbx_seq_one_letter_code
_entity_poly.pdbx_strand_id
1 'polypeptide(L)' 'MFPLVWRLLPGPTALKILELVVLLVAIVFVLFTWVFPWIAADILPPPDGTVDTSAVPTP' A
#
# COMPACT_ATOMS: atom_id res chain seq x y z
N MET A 1 0.79 -25.93 32.38
CA MET A 1 1.75 -24.93 32.89
C MET A 1 2.33 -24.08 31.75
N PHE A 2 1.49 -23.27 31.06
CA PHE A 2 1.83 -21.97 30.44
C PHE A 2 0.57 -21.08 30.33
N PRO A 3 -0.27 -20.97 31.39
CA PRO A 3 -1.53 -20.23 31.30
C PRO A 3 -1.36 -18.70 31.21
N LEU A 4 -0.17 -18.17 31.52
CA LEU A 4 0.12 -16.74 31.47
C LEU A 4 0.39 -16.22 30.04
N VAL A 5 1.03 -17.03 29.18
CA VAL A 5 1.29 -16.67 27.77
C VAL A 5 -0.01 -16.59 26.96
N TRP A 6 -1.00 -17.40 27.32
CA TRP A 6 -2.35 -17.39 26.71
C TRP A 6 -3.28 -16.31 27.27
N ARG A 7 -2.88 -15.61 28.35
CA ARG A 7 -3.65 -14.52 28.98
C ARG A 7 -3.09 -13.13 28.72
N LEU A 8 -1.81 -13.04 28.32
CA LEU A 8 -1.16 -11.77 28.00
C LEU A 8 -1.51 -11.27 26.59
N LEU A 9 -2.00 -12.16 25.73
CA LEU A 9 -2.62 -11.75 24.48
C LEU A 9 -4.08 -11.37 24.74
N PRO A 10 -4.50 -10.12 24.46
CA PRO A 10 -5.89 -9.73 24.52
C PRO A 10 -6.63 -10.40 23.35
N GLY A 11 -7.01 -11.66 23.58
CA GLY A 11 -8.09 -12.41 22.93
C GLY A 11 -7.69 -13.53 21.94
N PRO A 12 -8.72 -14.24 21.42
CA PRO A 12 -8.61 -15.55 20.76
C PRO A 12 -7.72 -15.50 19.51
N THR A 13 -7.27 -16.66 19.02
CA THR A 13 -6.42 -16.81 17.80
C THR A 13 -6.83 -15.89 16.64
N ALA A 14 -8.11 -15.55 16.52
CA ALA A 14 -8.65 -14.56 15.60
C ALA A 14 -8.00 -13.17 15.68
N LEU A 15 -7.64 -12.66 16.86
CA LEU A 15 -7.05 -11.33 17.03
C LEU A 15 -5.57 -11.30 16.61
N LYS A 16 -4.83 -12.39 16.83
CA LYS A 16 -3.48 -12.58 16.25
C LYS A 16 -3.52 -12.57 14.72
N ILE A 17 -4.49 -13.26 14.15
CA ILE A 17 -4.69 -13.28 12.70
C ILE A 17 -5.06 -11.88 12.21
N LEU A 18 -5.97 -11.20 12.91
CA LEU A 18 -6.36 -9.82 12.58
C LEU A 18 -5.16 -8.87 12.63
N GLU A 19 -4.30 -8.97 13.64
CA GLU A 19 -3.10 -8.14 13.76
C GLU A 19 -2.11 -8.40 12.62
N LEU A 20 -1.87 -9.66 12.25
CA LEU A 20 -1.06 -10.00 11.08
C LEU A 20 -1.65 -9.46 9.77
N VAL A 21 -2.98 -9.54 9.61
CA VAL A 21 -3.68 -9.01 8.43
C VAL A 21 -3.57 -7.48 8.40
N VAL A 22 -3.78 -6.81 9.54
CA VAL A 22 -3.63 -5.35 9.64
C VAL A 22 -2.19 -4.93 9.32
N LEU A 23 -1.19 -5.66 9.83
CA LEU A 23 0.21 -5.39 9.52
C LEU A 23 0.51 -5.58 8.03
N LEU A 24 -0.02 -6.63 7.41
CA LEU A 24 0.10 -6.86 5.97
C LEU A 24 -0.53 -5.72 5.16
N VAL A 25 -1.75 -5.32 5.50
CA VAL A 25 -2.46 -4.21 4.85
C VAL A 25 -1.69 -2.90 5.03
N ALA A 26 -1.14 -2.64 6.22
CA ALA A 26 -0.32 -1.46 6.48
C ALA A 26 0.93 -1.44 5.60
N ILE A 27 1.62 -2.58 5.44
CA ILE A 27 2.77 -2.69 4.54
C ILE A 27 2.36 -2.39 3.09
N VAL A 28 1.31 -3.04 2.59
CA VAL A 28 0.81 -2.79 1.23
C VAL A 28 0.44 -1.32 1.04
N PHE A 29 -0.26 -0.72 1.99
CA PHE A 29 -0.64 0.68 1.96
C PHE A 29 0.59 1.61 1.86
N VAL A 30 1.60 1.39 2.70
CA VAL A 30 2.88 2.12 2.68
C VAL A 30 3.59 1.97 1.34
N LEU A 31 3.60 0.76 0.77
CA LEU A 31 4.19 0.50 -0.54
C LEU A 31 3.47 1.28 -1.65
N PHE A 32 2.15 1.28 -1.68
CA PHE A 32 1.39 1.99 -2.72
C PHE A 32 1.39 3.51 -2.54
N THR A 33 1.40 4.00 -1.31
CA THR A 33 1.31 5.45 -1.04
C THR A 33 2.64 6.17 -1.08
N TRP A 34 3.76 5.51 -0.74
CA TRP A 34 5.08 6.13 -0.73
C TRP A 34 6.08 5.49 -1.68
N VAL A 35 6.13 4.15 -1.74
CA VAL A 35 7.14 3.47 -2.58
C VAL A 35 6.77 3.57 -4.06
N PHE A 36 5.50 3.37 -4.42
CA PHE A 36 5.04 3.48 -5.80
C PHE A 36 5.27 4.87 -6.42
N PRO A 37 4.88 6.01 -5.79
CA PRO A 37 5.17 7.32 -6.38
C PRO A 37 6.66 7.61 -6.50
N TRP A 38 7.49 7.11 -5.57
CA TRP A 38 8.95 7.21 -5.70
C TRP A 38 9.47 6.43 -6.92
N ILE A 39 9.02 5.18 -7.10
CA ILE A 39 9.37 4.36 -8.27
C ILE A 39 8.83 4.98 -9.57
N ALA A 40 7.60 5.48 -9.56
CA ALA A 40 6.97 6.07 -10.73
C ALA A 40 7.65 7.37 -11.18
N ALA A 41 8.23 8.13 -10.25
CA ALA A 41 8.97 9.34 -10.56
C ALA A 41 10.36 9.04 -11.16
N ASP A 42 11.08 8.05 -10.64
CA ASP A 42 12.49 7.82 -10.99
C ASP A 42 12.71 6.71 -12.04
N ILE A 43 11.83 5.71 -12.10
CA ILE A 43 12.06 4.47 -12.88
C ILE A 43 11.15 4.40 -14.13
N LEU A 44 9.92 4.88 -14.04
CA LEU A 44 8.99 4.81 -15.16
C LEU A 44 9.19 6.00 -16.11
N PRO A 45 9.38 5.76 -17.42
CA PRO A 45 9.28 6.82 -18.41
C PRO A 45 7.94 7.54 -18.29
N PRO A 46 7.89 8.87 -18.46
CA PRO A 46 6.63 9.61 -18.48
C PRO A 46 5.66 8.92 -19.46
N PRO A 47 4.41 8.65 -19.05
CA PRO A 47 3.46 8.04 -19.96
C PRO A 47 3.24 8.96 -21.15
N ASP A 48 3.56 8.46 -22.35
CA ASP A 48 3.30 9.12 -23.63
C ASP A 48 1.77 9.19 -23.83
N GLY A 49 1.15 10.24 -23.27
CA GLY A 49 -0.25 10.53 -23.50
C GLY A 49 -0.46 10.75 -25.00
N THR A 50 -1.21 9.86 -25.64
CA THR A 50 -1.66 9.99 -27.05
C THR A 50 -2.68 11.11 -27.26
N VAL A 51 -2.88 11.97 -26.25
CA VAL A 51 -3.69 13.17 -26.34
C VAL A 51 -2.77 14.36 -26.62
N ASP A 52 -2.63 14.69 -27.89
CA ASP A 52 -2.02 15.95 -28.32
C ASP A 52 -2.83 17.11 -27.73
N THR A 53 -2.34 17.71 -26.63
CA THR A 53 -2.81 19.01 -26.11
C THR A 53 -2.32 20.16 -27.01
N SER A 54 -2.38 19.97 -28.31
CA SER A 54 -1.99 20.91 -29.35
C SER A 54 -3.00 20.97 -30.49
N ALA A 55 -4.16 20.31 -30.35
CA ALA A 55 -5.36 20.62 -31.12
C ALA A 55 -5.96 21.97 -30.66
N VAL A 56 -5.17 23.04 -30.72
CA VAL A 56 -5.69 24.41 -30.73
C VAL A 56 -6.06 24.69 -32.20
N PRO A 57 -7.35 24.72 -32.57
CA PRO A 57 -7.72 25.27 -33.86
C PRO A 57 -7.41 26.76 -33.83
N THR A 58 -6.31 27.17 -34.49
CA THR A 58 -6.07 28.57 -34.84
C THR A 58 -7.15 29.01 -35.84
N PRO A 59 -7.88 30.13 -35.59
CA PRO A 59 -8.82 30.70 -36.55
C PRO A 59 -8.12 31.25 -37.81
#